data_AF-L8FU64-F1
#
_entry.id   AF-L8FU64-F1
#
_cell.length_a   1.000
_cell.length_b   1.000
_cell.length_c   1.000
_cell.angle_alpha   90.00
_cell.angle_beta   90.00
_cell.angle_gamma   90.00
#
_symmetry.space_group_name_H-M   'P 1'
#
loop_
_entity.id
_entity.type
_entity.pdbx_description
1 polymer ?
#
loop_
_entity_poly.entity_id
_entity_poly.type
_entity_poly.pdbx_seq_one_letter_code
_entity_poly.pdbx_strand_id
1 'polypeptide(L)'
;MPTDTARKLQERNDLVRRIKNHGYELPEMDSCSNCVRRNITCVSSPNDSRRCAECVRRNLKEKCDCMGPEHPDWVKLEREEDRLDREEEETLSKLLRLRKQKRLIRTRGKDMLRRGLKTLDELDAAEEAERVAAEK
;
A
#
# COMPACT_ATOMS: atom_id res chain seq x y z
N MET A 1 4.01 30.24 41.48
CA MET A 1 4.16 29.27 40.37
C MET A 1 3.02 28.26 40.47
N PRO A 2 2.23 28.03 39.40
CA PRO A 2 1.23 26.96 39.40
C PRO A 2 1.92 25.61 39.65
N THR A 3 1.29 24.73 40.43
CA THR A 3 1.75 23.36 40.59
C THR A 3 1.65 22.61 39.26
N ASP A 4 2.52 21.62 39.03
CA ASP A 4 2.54 20.84 37.78
C ASP A 4 1.19 20.19 37.44
N THR A 5 0.40 19.86 38.47
CA THR A 5 -0.97 19.35 38.35
C THR A 5 -1.95 20.40 37.80
N ALA A 6 -1.85 21.66 38.25
CA ALA A 6 -2.69 22.74 37.74
C ALA A 6 -2.40 23.05 36.27
N ARG A 7 -1.11 23.02 35.87
CA ARG A 7 -0.70 23.19 34.47
C ARG A 7 -1.26 22.10 33.56
N LYS A 8 -1.11 20.82 33.93
CA LYS A 8 -1.65 19.70 33.14
C LYS A 8 -3.17 19.72 33.03
N LEU A 9 -3.86 20.18 34.08
CA LEU A 9 -5.30 20.37 34.06
C LEU A 9 -5.71 21.45 33.05
N GLN A 10 -4.97 22.56 33.01
CA GLN A 10 -5.21 23.66 32.07
C GLN A 10 -4.99 23.21 30.62
N GLU A 11 -3.86 22.56 30.32
CA GLU A 11 -3.54 22.01 28.99
C GLU A 11 -4.64 21.07 28.47
N ARG A 12 -5.19 20.23 29.36
CA ARG A 12 -6.30 19.33 29.03
C ARG A 12 -7.57 20.09 28.71
N ASN A 13 -7.91 21.12 29.49
CA ASN A 13 -9.09 21.95 29.25
C ASN A 13 -8.98 22.73 27.94
N ASP A 14 -7.78 23.23 27.62
CA ASP A 14 -7.51 23.93 26.37
C ASP A 14 -7.62 22.99 25.17
N LEU A 15 -7.13 21.74 25.29
CA LEU A 15 -7.32 20.71 24.26
C LEU A 15 -8.82 20.40 24.05
N VAL A 16 -9.60 20.25 25.12
CA VAL A 16 -11.06 20.03 25.01
C VAL A 16 -11.74 21.18 24.29
N ARG A 17 -11.34 22.43 24.58
CA ARG A 17 -11.87 23.61 23.87
C ARG A 17 -11.55 23.57 22.39
N ARG A 18 -10.30 23.27 22.00
CA ARG A 18 -9.91 23.13 20.59
C ARG A 18 -10.74 22.06 19.87
N ILE A 19 -10.85 20.87 20.46
CA ILE A 19 -11.65 19.78 19.88
C ILE A 19 -13.12 20.20 19.72
N LYS A 20 -13.70 20.92 20.67
CA LYS A 20 -15.09 21.39 20.55
C LYS A 20 -15.28 22.49 19.50
N ASN A 21 -14.27 23.33 19.29
CA ASN A 21 -14.34 24.43 18.33
C ASN A 21 -14.13 23.97 16.88
N HIS A 22 -13.23 23.01 16.65
CA HIS A 22 -12.86 22.55 15.31
C HIS A 22 -13.43 21.17 14.96
N GLY A 23 -13.91 20.44 15.96
CA GLY A 23 -14.46 19.10 15.78
C GLY A 23 -15.92 19.10 15.38
N TYR A 24 -16.41 17.89 15.12
CA TYR A 24 -17.79 17.63 14.75
C TYR A 24 -18.38 16.56 15.66
N GLU A 25 -19.71 16.59 15.78
CA GLU A 25 -20.48 15.56 16.48
C GLU A 25 -20.50 14.29 15.64
N LEU A 26 -20.15 13.17 16.27
CA LEU A 26 -20.22 11.85 15.65
C LEU A 26 -21.64 11.28 15.84
N PRO A 27 -22.24 10.69 14.81
CA PRO A 27 -23.48 9.94 14.95
C PRO A 27 -23.28 8.74 15.90
N GLU A 28 -24.37 8.16 16.39
CA GLU A 28 -24.32 7.09 17.40
C GLU A 28 -23.49 5.87 16.96
N MET A 29 -23.55 5.50 15.68
CA MET A 29 -22.76 4.40 15.10
C MET A 29 -21.25 4.63 15.13
N ASP A 30 -20.80 5.89 15.01
CA ASP A 30 -19.38 6.26 14.93
C ASP A 30 -18.85 6.82 16.27
N SER A 31 -19.75 7.01 17.24
CA SER A 31 -19.39 7.47 18.58
C SER A 31 -18.56 6.43 19.31
N CYS A 32 -17.57 6.87 20.08
CA CYS A 32 -16.77 5.93 20.88
C CYS A 32 -17.64 5.13 21.86
N SER A 33 -17.23 3.89 22.14
CA SER A 33 -17.93 2.97 23.05
C SER A 33 -18.23 3.60 24.42
N ASN A 34 -17.34 4.48 24.90
CA ASN A 34 -17.49 5.19 26.17
C ASN A 34 -18.59 6.26 26.14
N CYS A 35 -18.74 6.97 25.02
CA CYS A 35 -19.79 7.98 24.86
C CYS A 35 -21.15 7.32 24.66
N VAL A 36 -21.23 6.26 23.84
CA VAL A 36 -22.45 5.47 23.62
C VAL A 36 -22.96 4.87 24.93
N ARG A 37 -22.09 4.19 25.71
CA ARG A 37 -22.47 3.59 26.99
C ARG A 37 -23.02 4.60 28.00
N ARG A 38 -22.58 5.86 27.92
CA ARG A 38 -22.99 6.94 28.84
C ARG A 38 -24.12 7.79 28.29
N ASN A 39 -24.57 7.53 27.06
CA ASN A 39 -25.53 8.34 26.33
C ASN A 39 -25.13 9.83 26.27
N ILE A 40 -23.89 10.10 25.84
CA ILE A 40 -23.33 11.46 25.70
C ILE A 40 -22.87 11.67 24.26
N THR A 41 -23.10 12.87 23.73
CA THR A 41 -22.63 13.28 22.39
C THR A 41 -21.10 13.19 22.29
N CYS A 42 -20.63 12.46 21.28
CA CYS A 42 -19.21 12.29 21.01
C CYS A 42 -18.73 13.37 20.03
N VAL A 43 -17.88 14.30 20.47
CA VAL A 43 -17.28 15.32 19.60
C VAL A 43 -15.83 14.97 19.31
N SER A 44 -15.46 14.80 18.04
CA SER A 44 -14.11 14.45 17.62
C SER A 44 -13.53 15.49 16.66
N SER A 45 -12.22 15.73 16.75
CA SER A 45 -11.45 16.54 15.80
C SER A 45 -10.22 15.75 15.38
N PRO A 46 -10.21 15.14 14.18
CA PRO A 46 -9.09 14.33 13.69
C PRO A 46 -7.74 15.06 13.69
N ASN A 47 -7.76 16.38 13.53
CA ASN A 47 -6.56 17.22 13.45
C ASN A 47 -6.02 17.63 14.83
N ASP A 48 -6.88 17.73 15.86
CA ASP A 48 -6.45 18.17 17.19
C ASP A 48 -6.13 17.01 18.14
N SER A 49 -6.86 15.88 18.02
CA SER A 49 -6.77 14.77 18.95
C SER A 49 -7.39 13.50 18.39
N ARG A 50 -6.73 12.38 18.62
CA ARG A 50 -7.30 11.04 18.35
C ARG A 50 -8.38 10.60 19.34
N ARG A 51 -8.55 11.32 20.44
CA ARG A 51 -9.60 11.10 21.43
C ARG A 51 -10.66 12.19 21.32
N CYS A 52 -11.93 11.81 21.41
CA CYS A 52 -13.04 12.75 21.51
C CYS A 52 -12.93 13.67 22.74
N ALA A 53 -13.61 14.81 22.69
CA ALA A 53 -13.59 15.85 23.72
C ALA A 53 -13.92 15.31 25.12
N GLU A 54 -14.90 14.42 25.25
CA GLU A 54 -15.33 13.90 26.56
C GLU A 54 -14.31 12.90 27.15
N CYS A 55 -13.72 12.04 26.32
CA CYS A 55 -12.65 11.13 26.74
C CYS A 55 -11.38 11.90 27.16
N VAL A 56 -11.06 13.00 26.48
CA VAL A 56 -9.98 13.91 26.90
C VAL A 56 -10.34 14.58 28.22
N ARG A 57 -11.54 15.15 28.34
CA ARG A 57 -12.00 15.87 29.55
C ARG A 57 -11.92 15.01 30.81
N ARG A 58 -12.34 13.75 30.69
CA ARG A 58 -12.31 12.76 31.79
C ARG A 58 -10.93 12.16 32.03
N ASN A 59 -9.97 12.43 31.13
CA ASN A 59 -8.64 11.82 31.15
C ASN A 59 -8.70 10.30 31.25
N LEU A 60 -9.55 9.69 30.41
CA LEU A 60 -9.65 8.23 30.35
C LEU A 60 -8.31 7.63 29.91
N LYS A 61 -7.85 6.62 30.65
CA LYS A 61 -6.62 5.86 30.36
C LYS A 61 -6.83 4.85 29.23
N GLU A 62 -8.04 4.33 29.09
CA GLU A 62 -8.44 3.50 27.95
C GLU A 62 -8.46 4.34 26.67
N LYS A 63 -8.06 3.74 25.54
CA LYS A 63 -8.05 4.44 24.25
C LYS A 63 -9.49 4.71 23.81
N CYS A 64 -9.76 5.96 23.44
CA CYS A 64 -11.01 6.33 22.79
C CYS A 64 -11.01 5.73 21.37
N ASP A 65 -12.06 5.00 21.03
CA ASP A 65 -12.23 4.26 19.77
C ASP A 65 -13.05 5.05 18.72
N CYS A 66 -13.33 6.34 18.94
CA CYS A 66 -14.07 7.18 17.97
C CYS A 66 -13.35 7.39 16.62
N MET A 67 -12.08 7.04 16.52
CA MET A 67 -11.30 7.14 15.27
C MET A 67 -11.02 5.75 14.66
N GLY A 68 -11.71 4.72 15.16
CA GLY A 68 -11.42 3.32 14.83
C GLY A 68 -10.02 2.89 15.32
N PRO A 69 -9.65 1.63 15.09
CA PRO A 69 -8.26 1.21 15.26
C PRO A 69 -7.37 2.04 14.30
N GLU A 70 -6.33 2.67 14.84
CA GLU A 70 -5.12 2.86 14.05
C GLU A 70 -4.71 1.46 13.62
N HIS A 71 -4.71 1.15 12.33
CA HIS A 71 -4.20 -0.14 11.87
C HIS A 71 -2.79 0.10 11.34
N PRO A 72 -1.74 0.02 12.18
CA PRO A 72 -0.38 -0.22 11.71
C PRO A 72 -0.31 -1.35 10.69
N ASP A 73 -1.28 -2.28 10.74
CA ASP A 73 -1.35 -3.34 9.74
C ASP A 73 -1.90 -2.90 8.38
N TRP A 74 -2.58 -1.75 8.22
CA TRP A 74 -2.86 -1.20 6.87
C TRP A 74 -1.56 -0.81 6.17
N VAL A 75 -0.65 -0.12 6.87
CA VAL A 75 0.67 0.22 6.32
C VAL A 75 1.50 -1.04 6.03
N LYS A 76 1.34 -2.10 6.82
CA LYS A 76 1.98 -3.40 6.52
C LYS A 76 1.36 -4.08 5.30
N LEU A 77 0.03 -4.02 5.16
CA LEU A 77 -0.69 -4.59 4.01
C LEU A 77 -0.30 -3.86 2.72
N GLU A 78 -0.29 -2.52 2.74
CA GLU A 78 0.14 -1.70 1.59
C GLU A 78 1.59 -2.00 1.17
N ARG A 79 2.50 -2.14 2.14
CA ARG A 79 3.88 -2.56 1.86
C ARG A 79 3.99 -3.97 1.27
N GLU A 80 3.11 -4.87 1.68
CA GLU A 80 3.10 -6.24 1.18
C GLU A 80 2.50 -6.30 -0.23
N GLU A 81 1.46 -5.51 -0.51
CA GLU A 81 0.92 -5.30 -1.85
C GLU A 81 1.99 -4.75 -2.80
N ASP A 82 2.68 -3.67 -2.41
CA ASP A 82 3.82 -3.11 -3.15
C ASP A 82 4.94 -4.14 -3.41
N ARG A 83 5.17 -5.05 -2.45
CA ARG A 83 6.17 -6.12 -2.59
C ARG A 83 5.73 -7.14 -3.63
N LEU A 84 4.46 -7.53 -3.60
CA LEU A 84 3.87 -8.49 -4.53
C LEU A 84 3.82 -7.93 -5.96
N ASP A 85 3.47 -6.66 -6.13
CA ASP A 85 3.45 -6.01 -7.45
C ASP A 85 4.82 -6.03 -8.13
N ARG A 86 5.89 -5.76 -7.38
CA ARG A 86 7.27 -5.85 -7.90
C ARG A 86 7.64 -7.28 -8.29
N GLU A 87 7.26 -8.25 -7.47
CA GLU A 87 7.52 -9.67 -7.74
C GLU A 87 6.76 -10.16 -8.98
N GLU A 88 5.53 -9.67 -9.19
CA GLU A 88 4.74 -9.91 -10.39
C GLU A 88 5.42 -9.33 -11.64
N GLU A 89 5.84 -8.07 -11.60
CA GLU A 89 6.48 -7.40 -12.74
C GLU A 89 7.80 -8.08 -13.17
N GLU A 90 8.63 -8.48 -12.19
CA GLU A 90 9.84 -9.27 -12.46
C GLU A 90 9.53 -10.62 -13.10
N THR A 91 8.48 -11.30 -12.61
CA THR A 91 8.08 -12.61 -13.12
C THR A 91 7.50 -12.52 -14.52
N LEU A 92 6.70 -11.49 -14.80
CA LEU A 92 6.16 -11.19 -16.12
C LEU A 92 7.29 -10.94 -17.13
N SER A 93 8.31 -10.18 -16.74
CA SER A 93 9.49 -9.93 -17.58
C SER A 93 10.22 -11.23 -17.95
N LYS A 94 10.43 -12.12 -16.98
CA LYS A 94 11.00 -13.46 -17.22
C LYS A 94 10.13 -14.30 -18.15
N LEU A 95 8.82 -14.29 -17.94
CA LEU A 95 7.85 -15.01 -18.78
C LEU A 95 7.86 -14.52 -20.23
N LEU A 96 7.90 -13.21 -20.45
CA LEU A 96 7.98 -12.60 -21.78
C LEU A 96 9.27 -12.99 -22.51
N ARG A 97 10.41 -13.00 -21.81
CA ARG A 97 11.69 -13.46 -22.36
C ARG A 97 11.62 -14.92 -22.81
N LEU A 98 11.09 -15.80 -21.95
CA LEU A 98 10.92 -17.23 -22.28
C LEU A 98 9.98 -17.42 -23.48
N ARG A 99 8.88 -16.66 -23.56
CA ARG A 99 7.98 -16.68 -24.72
C ARG A 99 8.69 -16.24 -26.01
N LYS A 100 9.55 -15.23 -25.95
CA LYS A 100 10.37 -14.78 -27.10
C LYS A 100 11.34 -15.88 -27.54
N GLN A 101 12.07 -16.50 -26.61
CA GLN A 101 12.98 -17.60 -26.91
C GLN A 101 12.24 -18.80 -27.53
N LYS A 102 11.08 -19.17 -26.99
CA LYS A 102 10.25 -20.25 -27.54
C LYS A 102 9.80 -19.96 -28.97
N ARG A 103 9.43 -18.71 -29.27
CA ARG A 103 9.11 -18.30 -30.65
C ARG A 103 10.32 -18.40 -31.56
N LEU A 104 11.49 -17.91 -31.13
CA LEU A 104 12.72 -17.97 -31.91
C LEU A 104 13.11 -19.42 -32.26
N ILE A 105 13.12 -20.31 -31.26
CA ILE A 105 13.43 -21.73 -31.47
C ILE A 105 12.44 -22.37 -32.44
N ARG A 106 11.14 -22.06 -32.32
CA ARG A 106 10.13 -22.57 -33.26
C ARG A 106 10.35 -22.07 -34.68
N THR A 107 10.71 -20.80 -34.86
CA THR A 107 10.99 -20.24 -36.18
C THR A 107 12.24 -20.87 -36.79
N ARG A 108 13.34 -20.92 -36.04
CA ARG A 108 14.60 -21.55 -36.49
C ARG A 108 14.43 -23.03 -36.80
N GLY A 109 13.72 -23.78 -35.95
CA GLY A 109 13.42 -25.19 -36.22
C GLY A 109 12.60 -25.40 -37.50
N LYS A 110 11.64 -24.50 -37.80
CA LYS A 110 10.92 -24.54 -39.09
C LYS A 110 11.83 -24.25 -40.28
N ASP A 111 12.79 -23.34 -40.12
CA ASP A 111 13.70 -22.97 -41.20
C ASP A 111 14.71 -24.09 -41.48
N MET A 112 15.27 -24.69 -40.43
CA MET A 112 16.07 -25.91 -40.53
C MET A 112 15.33 -27.01 -41.31
N LEU A 113 14.06 -27.26 -40.97
CA LEU A 113 13.24 -28.24 -41.67
C LEU A 113 13.03 -27.88 -43.15
N ARG A 114 12.81 -26.61 -43.48
CA ARG A 114 12.64 -26.15 -44.88
C ARG A 114 13.91 -26.30 -45.70
N ARG A 115 15.07 -26.00 -45.11
CA ARG A 115 16.38 -26.04 -45.76
C ARG A 115 17.05 -27.41 -45.70
N GLY A 116 16.46 -28.38 -45.00
CA GLY A 116 17.03 -29.72 -44.82
C GLY A 116 18.26 -29.78 -43.91
N LEU A 117 18.42 -28.78 -43.04
CA LEU A 117 19.57 -28.66 -42.13
C LEU A 117 19.32 -29.44 -40.84
N LYS A 118 20.38 -30.00 -40.27
CA LYS A 118 20.32 -30.87 -39.08
C LYS A 118 20.73 -30.16 -37.81
N THR A 119 21.53 -29.10 -37.92
CA THR A 119 22.06 -28.37 -36.76
C THR A 119 21.80 -26.86 -36.85
N LEU A 120 21.85 -26.18 -35.70
CA LEU A 120 21.73 -24.72 -35.65
C LEU A 120 22.95 -24.05 -36.27
N ASP A 121 24.15 -24.63 -36.13
CA ASP A 121 25.38 -24.10 -36.71
C ASP A 121 25.32 -24.09 -38.26
N GLU A 122 24.73 -25.14 -38.85
CA GLU A 122 24.45 -25.18 -40.29
C GLU A 122 23.48 -24.07 -40.73
N LEU A 123 22.45 -23.78 -39.91
CA LEU A 123 21.51 -22.70 -40.18
C LEU A 123 22.20 -21.33 -40.09
N ASP A 124 23.00 -21.10 -39.05
CA ASP A 124 23.74 -19.85 -38.85
C ASP A 124 24.73 -19.60 -40.01
N ALA A 125 25.43 -20.65 -40.47
CA ALA A 125 26.34 -20.55 -41.63
C ALA A 125 25.61 -20.22 -42.94
N ALA A 126 24.41 -20.78 -43.14
CA ALA A 126 23.57 -20.48 -44.31
C ALA A 126 23.03 -19.04 -44.27
N GLU A 127 22.54 -18.57 -43.11
CA GLU A 127 22.08 -17.19 -42.91
C GLU A 127 23.22 -16.17 -43.13
N GLU A 128 24.42 -16.48 -42.66
CA GLU A 128 25.62 -15.64 -42.86
C GLU A 128 26.02 -15.53 -44.33
N ALA A 129 26.08 -16.67 -45.04
CA ALA A 129 26.41 -16.70 -46.46
C ALA A 129 25.40 -15.88 -47.30
N GLU A 130 24.11 -15.96 -46.96
CA GLU A 130 23.05 -15.17 -47.59
C GLU A 130 23.21 -13.67 -47.32
N ARG A 131 23.53 -13.28 -46.07
CA ARG A 131 23.73 -11.86 -45.72
C ARG A 131 24.93 -11.27 -46.46
N VAL A 132 26.06 -11.99 -46.48
CA VAL A 132 27.27 -11.57 -47.21
C VAL A 132 27.02 -11.50 -48.73
N ALA A 133 26.21 -12.39 -49.28
CA ALA A 133 25.84 -12.35 -50.69
C ALA A 133 24.89 -11.19 -51.03
N ALA A 134 24.03 -10.77 -50.09
CA ALA A 134 23.11 -9.65 -50.27
C ALA A 134 23.77 -8.27 -50.09
N GLU A 135 24.90 -8.20 -49.39
CA GLU A 135 25.69 -6.98 -49.17
C GLU A 135 26.72 -6.72 -50.30
N LYS A 136 26.84 -7.61 -51.29
CA LYS A 136 27.67 -7.48 -52.50
C LYS A 136 26.86 -7.05 -53.71
#